data_AF-A0A3M1BAD4-F1
#
_entry.id   AF-A0A3M1BAD4-F1
#
_cell.length_a   1.000
_cell.length_b   1.000
_cell.length_c   1.000
_cell.angle_alpha   90.00
_cell.angle_beta   90.00
_cell.angle_gamma   90.00
#
_symmetry.space_group_name_H-M   'P 1'
#
loop_
_entity.id
_entity.type
_entity.pdbx_description
1 polymer ?
#
loop_
_entity_poly.entity_id
_entity_poly.type
_entity_poly.pdbx_seq_one_letter_code
_entity_poly.pdbx_strand_id
1 'polypeptide(L)'
;MRLFGALARGGINVVLITQASSEHTICLAVESEAAQRAKEAIEAEFALEVGAHLIDPVVVEGERAIVAAVGEGMRRKPGIAGRLFQALGRNGVNVVAIAQGSSERNISIVVSRAEEGKAVRAIHDAFFRTGLRTCHLFLVGPGRVGAALLAQIVAHQATLREKERLDLRLVGVADSRRGCFDQSGRGIDPSAWQGALAQGVPMTIDAFVEGMAARAVPGSIFLDCTASDEVADRYPTILEGGISVVTPNKRAASGPYPRWRACRQTAERQGVAFRYETNVGAGLPILETLRNLLASGDEILRIEGVLSGTLSYLFNTFSAGGRFHEVLRRAQA
;
A
#
# COMPACT_ATOMS: atom_id res chain seq x y z
N MET A 1 -36.99 -22.06 18.49
CA MET A 1 -36.18 -21.00 19.15
C MET A 1 -37.05 -19.75 19.23
N ARG A 2 -37.20 -19.12 20.41
CA ARG A 2 -38.19 -18.03 20.65
C ARG A 2 -38.02 -16.81 19.73
N LEU A 3 -36.77 -16.34 19.59
CA LEU A 3 -36.40 -15.20 18.74
C LEU A 3 -36.89 -15.33 17.29
N PHE A 4 -36.52 -16.42 16.61
CA PHE A 4 -36.94 -16.66 15.23
C PHE A 4 -38.44 -16.93 15.11
N GLY A 5 -39.07 -17.50 16.16
CA GLY A 5 -40.52 -17.65 16.22
C GLY A 5 -41.27 -16.32 16.24
N ALA A 6 -40.76 -15.34 16.99
CA ALA A 6 -41.33 -13.99 17.03
C ALA A 6 -41.24 -13.28 15.68
N LEU A 7 -40.07 -13.34 15.04
CA LEU A 7 -39.86 -12.77 13.71
C LEU A 7 -40.73 -13.43 12.64
N ALA A 8 -40.86 -14.77 12.69
CA ALA A 8 -41.71 -15.52 11.76
C ALA A 8 -43.20 -15.15 11.89
N ARG A 9 -43.71 -14.97 13.11
CA ARG A 9 -45.09 -14.50 13.34
C ARG A 9 -45.33 -13.08 12.82
N GLY A 10 -44.29 -12.24 12.83
CA GLY A 10 -44.31 -10.91 12.24
C GLY A 10 -44.10 -10.87 10.71
N GLY A 11 -43.91 -12.03 10.06
CA GLY A 11 -43.61 -12.10 8.63
C GLY A 11 -42.27 -11.48 8.25
N ILE A 12 -41.31 -11.44 9.17
CA ILE A 12 -40.02 -10.78 8.97
C ILE A 12 -39.00 -11.80 8.46
N ASN A 13 -38.49 -11.57 7.26
CA ASN A 13 -37.45 -12.40 6.68
C ASN A 13 -36.06 -12.03 7.23
N VAL A 14 -35.33 -13.02 7.71
CA VAL A 14 -33.95 -12.86 8.19
C VAL A 14 -32.98 -13.25 7.08
N VAL A 15 -32.15 -12.31 6.65
CA VAL A 15 -31.23 -12.48 5.52
C VAL A 15 -29.87 -13.02 5.98
N LEU A 16 -29.42 -12.60 7.16
CA LEU A 16 -28.12 -12.97 7.72
C LEU A 16 -28.22 -13.07 9.24
N ILE A 17 -27.50 -14.04 9.81
CA ILE A 17 -27.39 -14.26 11.25
C ILE A 17 -25.90 -14.38 11.58
N THR A 18 -25.46 -13.67 12.61
CA THR A 18 -24.16 -13.92 13.24
C THR A 18 -24.34 -14.01 14.75
N GLN A 19 -23.67 -14.96 15.37
CA GLN A 19 -23.76 -15.21 16.81
C GLN A 19 -22.36 -15.34 17.38
N ALA A 20 -22.08 -14.58 18.44
CA ALA A 20 -20.90 -14.75 19.25
C ALA A 20 -21.23 -15.69 20.42
N SER A 21 -20.70 -16.91 20.41
CA SER A 21 -20.92 -17.88 21.49
C SER A 21 -20.27 -17.44 22.81
N SER A 22 -19.19 -16.66 22.76
CA SER A 22 -18.48 -16.12 23.92
C SER A 22 -19.18 -14.93 24.58
N GLU A 23 -20.00 -14.19 23.83
CA GLU A 23 -20.61 -12.93 24.27
C GLU A 23 -22.13 -13.01 24.37
N HIS A 24 -22.70 -14.21 24.22
CA HIS A 24 -24.15 -14.45 24.24
C HIS A 24 -24.97 -13.47 23.36
N THR A 25 -24.37 -13.00 22.26
CA THR A 25 -24.92 -11.96 21.39
C THR A 25 -25.35 -12.55 20.06
N ILE A 26 -26.52 -12.12 19.57
CA ILE A 26 -27.05 -12.49 18.25
C ILE A 26 -27.30 -11.20 17.47
N CYS A 27 -26.68 -11.08 16.29
CA CYS A 27 -26.99 -10.03 15.33
C CYS A 27 -27.73 -10.64 14.14
N LEU A 28 -28.73 -9.91 13.67
CA LEU A 28 -29.60 -10.31 12.57
C LEU A 28 -29.62 -9.20 11.53
N ALA A 29 -29.63 -9.55 10.26
CA ALA A 29 -29.93 -8.62 9.19
C ALA A 29 -31.31 -8.91 8.62
N VAL A 30 -32.11 -7.86 8.50
CA VAL A 30 -33.45 -7.86 7.90
C VAL A 30 -33.52 -6.73 6.88
N GLU A 31 -34.54 -6.74 6.02
CA GLU A 31 -34.80 -5.61 5.13
C GLU A 31 -35.08 -4.34 5.93
N SER A 32 -34.66 -3.19 5.40
CA SER A 32 -34.74 -1.90 6.11
C SER A 32 -36.18 -1.55 6.53
N GLU A 33 -37.16 -1.88 5.69
CA GLU A 33 -38.60 -1.68 5.95
C GLU A 33 -39.16 -2.58 7.06
N ALA A 34 -38.45 -3.68 7.37
CA ALA A 34 -38.83 -4.61 8.42
C ALA A 34 -38.11 -4.35 9.75
N ALA A 35 -37.08 -3.50 9.77
CA ALA A 35 -36.21 -3.30 10.94
C ALA A 35 -36.97 -2.89 12.21
N GLN A 36 -37.87 -1.91 12.11
CA GLN A 36 -38.63 -1.44 13.26
C GLN A 36 -39.63 -2.49 13.76
N ARG A 37 -40.35 -3.15 12.84
CA ARG A 37 -41.26 -4.26 13.18
C ARG A 37 -40.52 -5.43 13.82
N ALA A 38 -39.30 -5.71 13.37
CA ALA A 38 -38.44 -6.74 13.94
C ALA A 38 -38.05 -6.40 15.36
N LYS A 39 -37.63 -5.15 15.62
CA LYS A 39 -37.33 -4.68 16.97
C LYS A 39 -38.53 -4.90 17.91
N GLU A 40 -39.70 -4.40 17.53
CA GLU A 40 -40.91 -4.50 18.34
C GLU A 40 -41.32 -5.96 18.62
N ALA A 41 -41.24 -6.82 17.60
CA ALA A 41 -41.55 -8.24 17.75
C ALA A 41 -40.59 -8.96 18.72
N ILE A 42 -39.29 -8.63 18.67
CA ILE A 42 -38.28 -9.20 19.57
C ILE A 42 -38.48 -8.68 20.99
N GLU A 43 -38.61 -7.36 21.18
CA GLU A 43 -38.79 -6.76 22.50
C GLU A 43 -40.09 -7.23 23.17
N ALA A 44 -41.17 -7.44 22.41
CA ALA A 44 -42.41 -8.02 22.93
C ALA A 44 -42.24 -9.48 23.38
N GLU A 45 -41.52 -10.32 22.61
CA GLU A 45 -41.27 -11.71 22.97
C GLU A 45 -40.37 -11.87 24.21
N PHE A 46 -39.47 -10.92 24.44
CA PHE A 46 -38.50 -10.93 25.54
C PHE A 46 -38.72 -9.84 26.59
N ALA A 47 -39.94 -9.30 26.69
CA ALA A 47 -40.25 -8.15 27.56
C ALA A 47 -39.92 -8.40 29.05
N LEU A 48 -40.14 -9.63 29.51
CA LEU A 48 -39.84 -10.03 30.90
C LEU A 48 -38.33 -10.06 31.16
N GLU A 49 -37.55 -10.59 30.22
CA GLU A 49 -36.09 -10.69 30.31
C GLU A 49 -35.42 -9.32 30.23
N VAL A 50 -35.90 -8.44 29.33
CA VAL A 50 -35.43 -7.05 29.25
C VAL A 50 -35.77 -6.30 30.55
N GLY A 51 -37.01 -6.44 31.05
CA GLY A 51 -37.42 -5.80 32.31
C GLY A 51 -36.63 -6.30 33.53
N ALA A 52 -36.27 -7.57 33.55
CA ALA A 52 -35.42 -8.17 34.57
C ALA A 52 -33.92 -7.92 34.36
N HIS A 53 -33.52 -7.15 33.33
CA HIS A 53 -32.13 -6.85 32.97
C HIS A 53 -31.27 -8.11 32.72
N LEU A 54 -31.91 -9.17 32.23
CA LEU A 54 -31.22 -10.42 31.85
C LEU A 54 -30.66 -10.34 30.43
N ILE A 55 -31.21 -9.46 29.60
CA ILE A 55 -30.74 -9.18 28.24
C ILE A 55 -30.81 -7.67 27.97
N ASP A 56 -29.92 -7.19 27.12
CA ASP A 56 -29.94 -5.79 26.68
C ASP A 56 -31.09 -5.51 25.70
N PRO A 57 -31.57 -4.26 25.61
CA PRO A 57 -32.55 -3.84 24.61
C PRO A 57 -32.05 -4.05 23.18
N VAL A 58 -32.99 -4.20 22.24
CA VAL A 58 -32.65 -4.42 20.84
C VAL A 58 -32.19 -3.12 20.20
N VAL A 59 -30.98 -3.13 19.65
CA VAL A 59 -30.40 -2.01 18.91
C VAL A 59 -30.59 -2.22 17.41
N VAL A 60 -31.09 -1.18 16.72
CA VAL A 60 -31.24 -1.19 15.27
C VAL A 60 -30.16 -0.31 14.66
N GLU A 61 -29.35 -0.90 13.79
CA GLU A 61 -28.36 -0.17 12.99
C GLU A 61 -28.81 -0.05 11.53
N GLY A 62 -29.09 1.19 11.10
CA GLY A 62 -29.44 1.51 9.71
C GLY A 62 -28.22 1.71 8.80
N GLU A 63 -28.49 1.97 7.52
CA GLU A 63 -27.47 2.28 6.50
C GLU A 63 -26.35 1.22 6.42
N ARG A 64 -26.76 -0.05 6.37
CA ARG A 64 -25.89 -1.21 6.20
C ARG A 64 -26.14 -1.90 4.85
N ALA A 65 -25.11 -2.50 4.30
CA ALA A 65 -25.18 -3.34 3.10
C ALA A 65 -24.53 -4.70 3.37
N ILE A 66 -25.12 -5.76 2.82
CA ILE A 66 -24.57 -7.11 2.87
C ILE A 66 -23.84 -7.36 1.55
N VAL A 67 -22.56 -7.73 1.64
CA VAL A 67 -21.77 -8.19 0.50
C VAL A 67 -21.41 -9.65 0.72
N ALA A 68 -21.68 -10.49 -0.27
CA ALA A 68 -21.40 -11.93 -0.19
C ALA A 68 -20.34 -12.33 -1.22
N ALA A 69 -19.27 -12.96 -0.76
CA ALA A 69 -18.29 -13.62 -1.61
C ALA A 69 -18.60 -15.11 -1.67
N VAL A 70 -18.92 -15.62 -2.87
CA VAL A 70 -19.36 -17.01 -3.10
C VAL A 70 -18.43 -17.70 -4.08
N GLY A 71 -18.07 -18.96 -3.82
CA GLY A 71 -17.17 -19.72 -4.68
C GLY A 71 -16.88 -21.13 -4.20
N GLU A 72 -16.92 -22.10 -5.12
CA GLU A 72 -16.64 -23.51 -4.81
C GLU A 72 -15.19 -23.75 -4.36
N GLY A 73 -14.25 -22.99 -4.93
CA GLY A 73 -12.82 -23.09 -4.60
C GLY A 73 -12.41 -22.52 -3.24
N MET A 74 -13.37 -22.04 -2.43
CA MET A 74 -13.10 -21.52 -1.09
C MET A 74 -13.02 -22.62 -0.02
N ARG A 75 -13.82 -23.68 -0.18
CA ARG A 75 -13.96 -24.74 0.81
C ARG A 75 -12.62 -25.45 1.05
N ARG A 76 -12.18 -25.52 2.32
CA ARG A 76 -10.90 -26.13 2.73
C ARG A 76 -9.66 -25.53 2.04
N LYS A 77 -9.73 -24.31 1.51
CA LYS A 77 -8.60 -23.61 0.91
C LYS A 77 -8.15 -22.47 1.82
N PRO A 78 -7.05 -22.65 2.59
CA PRO A 78 -6.51 -21.58 3.44
C PRO A 78 -6.20 -20.31 2.65
N GLY A 79 -6.34 -19.16 3.30
CA GLY A 79 -5.95 -17.85 2.75
C GLY A 79 -7.02 -17.13 1.93
N ILE A 80 -8.12 -17.79 1.54
CA ILE A 80 -9.22 -17.12 0.82
C ILE A 80 -9.89 -16.06 1.70
N ALA A 81 -10.33 -16.42 2.90
CA ALA A 81 -10.91 -15.47 3.85
C ALA A 81 -9.92 -14.33 4.17
N GLY A 82 -8.65 -14.66 4.41
CA GLY A 82 -7.59 -13.68 4.65
C GLY A 82 -7.42 -12.68 3.50
N ARG A 83 -7.44 -13.16 2.25
CA ARG A 83 -7.38 -12.31 1.05
C ARG A 83 -8.58 -11.36 0.96
N LEU A 84 -9.78 -11.85 1.30
CA LEU A 84 -10.99 -11.04 1.32
C LEU A 84 -10.90 -9.90 2.35
N PHE A 85 -10.58 -10.22 3.60
CA PHE A 85 -10.49 -9.19 4.65
C PHE A 85 -9.30 -8.26 4.45
N GLN A 86 -8.18 -8.75 3.94
CA GLN A 86 -7.03 -7.90 3.60
C GLN A 86 -7.36 -6.92 2.47
N ALA A 87 -8.16 -7.34 1.48
CA ALA A 87 -8.60 -6.46 0.41
C ALA A 87 -9.47 -5.30 0.92
N LEU A 88 -10.40 -5.60 1.82
CA LEU A 88 -11.27 -4.60 2.45
C LEU A 88 -10.45 -3.65 3.33
N GLY A 89 -9.59 -4.19 4.21
CA GLY A 89 -8.75 -3.40 5.10
C GLY A 89 -7.78 -2.47 4.37
N ARG A 90 -7.12 -2.95 3.29
CA ARG A 90 -6.24 -2.11 2.44
C ARG A 90 -6.97 -0.98 1.73
N ASN A 91 -8.26 -1.17 1.46
CA ASN A 91 -9.10 -0.13 0.89
C ASN A 91 -9.79 0.69 1.98
N GLY A 92 -9.49 0.50 3.26
CA GLY A 92 -10.14 1.22 4.36
C GLY A 92 -11.66 1.03 4.39
N VAL A 93 -12.15 -0.17 4.09
CA VAL A 93 -13.56 -0.55 4.25
C VAL A 93 -13.70 -1.29 5.58
N ASN A 94 -14.56 -0.77 6.45
CA ASN A 94 -14.80 -1.39 7.76
C ASN A 94 -15.85 -2.51 7.67
N VAL A 95 -15.61 -3.65 8.34
CA VAL A 95 -16.54 -4.76 8.41
C VAL A 95 -17.22 -4.77 9.78
N VAL A 96 -18.55 -4.65 9.79
CA VAL A 96 -19.36 -4.58 11.01
C VAL A 96 -19.75 -5.97 11.51
N ALA A 97 -20.11 -6.86 10.58
CA ALA A 97 -20.50 -8.22 10.91
C ALA A 97 -20.01 -9.22 9.84
N ILE A 98 -19.80 -10.45 10.26
CA ILE A 98 -19.32 -11.55 9.43
C ILE A 98 -20.22 -12.77 9.67
N ALA A 99 -20.64 -13.42 8.60
CA ALA A 99 -21.31 -14.71 8.64
C ALA A 99 -20.72 -15.64 7.57
N GLN A 100 -20.44 -16.88 7.96
CA GLN A 100 -19.98 -17.92 7.05
C GLN A 100 -20.77 -19.19 7.32
N GLY A 101 -21.36 -19.76 6.27
CA GLY A 101 -22.05 -21.04 6.37
C GLY A 101 -21.07 -22.21 6.56
N SER A 102 -21.52 -23.30 7.16
CA SER A 102 -20.75 -24.55 7.35
C SER A 102 -20.25 -25.17 6.05
N SER A 103 -20.82 -24.78 4.90
CA SER A 103 -20.36 -25.20 3.58
C SER A 103 -19.00 -24.59 3.20
N GLU A 104 -18.58 -23.51 3.88
CA GLU A 104 -17.42 -22.67 3.56
C GLU A 104 -17.41 -22.08 2.14
N ARG A 105 -18.55 -22.13 1.43
CA ARG A 105 -18.67 -21.65 0.05
C ARG A 105 -19.15 -20.20 -0.05
N ASN A 106 -19.52 -19.60 1.07
CA ASN A 106 -20.01 -18.22 1.14
C ASN A 106 -19.49 -17.55 2.40
N ILE A 107 -18.84 -16.40 2.25
CA ILE A 107 -18.55 -15.46 3.33
C ILE A 107 -19.38 -14.21 3.05
N SER A 108 -20.30 -13.91 3.95
CA SER A 108 -21.12 -12.71 3.92
C SER A 108 -20.61 -11.72 4.96
N ILE A 109 -20.45 -10.47 4.54
CA ILE A 109 -19.98 -9.37 5.39
C ILE A 109 -21.01 -8.25 5.38
N VAL A 110 -21.07 -7.51 6.46
CA VAL A 110 -21.88 -6.29 6.57
C VAL A 110 -20.94 -5.08 6.62
N VAL A 111 -21.19 -4.12 5.74
CA VAL A 111 -20.44 -2.87 5.62
C VAL A 111 -21.39 -1.67 5.69
N SER A 112 -20.85 -0.45 5.82
CA SER A 112 -21.65 0.76 5.62
C SER A 112 -22.20 0.81 4.20
N ARG A 113 -23.46 1.23 4.04
CA ARG A 113 -24.09 1.35 2.72
C ARG A 113 -23.32 2.28 1.77
N ALA A 114 -22.72 3.33 2.31
CA ALA A 114 -21.86 4.24 1.54
C ALA A 114 -20.60 3.55 0.96
N GLU A 115 -20.16 2.45 1.56
CA GLU A 115 -18.93 1.75 1.18
C GLU A 115 -19.20 0.50 0.32
N GLU A 116 -20.46 0.13 0.07
CA GLU A 116 -20.85 -1.08 -0.65
C GLU A 116 -20.11 -1.22 -1.99
N GLY A 117 -20.18 -0.20 -2.85
CA GLY A 117 -19.53 -0.22 -4.16
C GLY A 117 -18.00 -0.33 -4.06
N LYS A 118 -17.39 0.25 -3.02
CA LYS A 118 -15.95 0.18 -2.76
C LYS A 118 -15.56 -1.23 -2.30
N ALA A 119 -16.36 -1.83 -1.41
CA ALA A 119 -16.19 -3.19 -0.93
C ALA A 119 -16.26 -4.21 -2.07
N VAL A 120 -17.29 -4.12 -2.91
CA VAL A 120 -17.48 -5.00 -4.07
C VAL A 120 -16.30 -4.89 -5.04
N ARG A 121 -15.88 -3.66 -5.40
CA ARG A 121 -14.72 -3.45 -6.27
C ARG A 121 -13.43 -3.99 -5.67
N ALA A 122 -13.19 -3.76 -4.37
CA ALA A 122 -12.00 -4.24 -3.69
C ALA A 122 -11.93 -5.78 -3.66
N ILE A 123 -13.06 -6.45 -3.37
CA ILE A 123 -13.16 -7.92 -3.39
C ILE A 123 -12.98 -8.43 -4.82
N HIS A 124 -13.64 -7.81 -5.80
CA HIS A 124 -13.53 -8.22 -7.19
C HIS A 124 -12.07 -8.11 -7.69
N ASP A 125 -11.42 -6.98 -7.42
CA ASP A 125 -10.00 -6.78 -7.72
C ASP A 125 -9.13 -7.79 -7.00
N ALA A 126 -9.45 -8.10 -5.74
CA ALA A 126 -8.69 -9.08 -5.00
C ALA A 126 -8.79 -10.46 -5.62
N PHE A 127 -9.96 -10.97 -6.00
CA PHE A 127 -10.13 -12.37 -6.44
C PHE A 127 -10.04 -12.58 -7.95
N PHE A 128 -10.53 -11.63 -8.73
CA PHE A 128 -10.74 -11.77 -10.18
C PHE A 128 -9.83 -10.90 -11.03
N ARG A 129 -9.01 -10.00 -10.45
CA ARG A 129 -7.78 -9.60 -11.16
C ARG A 129 -6.82 -10.78 -11.15
N THR A 130 -7.08 -11.74 -12.04
CA THR A 130 -6.05 -12.50 -12.72
C THR A 130 -5.28 -11.51 -13.57
N GLY A 131 -4.30 -10.85 -12.98
CA GLY A 131 -3.63 -9.76 -13.65
C GLY A 131 -2.27 -9.49 -13.07
N LEU A 132 -1.38 -9.07 -13.97
CA LEU A 132 -0.16 -8.37 -13.60
C LEU A 132 -0.51 -7.32 -12.53
N ARG A 133 0.17 -7.37 -11.39
CA ARG A 133 0.14 -6.29 -10.41
C ARG A 133 0.80 -5.09 -11.07
N THR A 134 0.00 -4.12 -11.49
CA THR A 134 0.53 -2.89 -12.08
C THR A 134 0.96 -1.94 -10.97
N CYS A 135 2.20 -1.49 -11.02
CA CYS A 135 2.76 -0.51 -10.12
C CYS A 135 3.01 0.78 -10.90
N HIS A 136 2.38 1.88 -10.49
CA HIS A 136 2.61 3.19 -11.09
C HIS A 136 3.91 3.79 -10.54
N LEU A 137 4.82 4.16 -11.43
CA LEU A 137 6.10 4.77 -11.11
C LEU A 137 6.07 6.25 -11.48
N PHE A 138 6.50 7.08 -10.53
CA PHE A 138 6.71 8.51 -10.73
C PHE A 138 8.18 8.81 -10.46
N LEU A 139 8.94 9.20 -11.48
CA LEU A 139 10.39 9.36 -11.38
C LEU A 139 10.80 10.83 -11.46
N VAL A 140 11.60 11.27 -10.50
CA VAL A 140 12.26 12.58 -10.53
C VAL A 140 13.76 12.37 -10.62
N GLY A 141 14.40 13.09 -11.53
CA GLY A 141 15.84 12.99 -11.79
C GLY A 141 16.22 11.83 -12.71
N PRO A 142 15.78 11.82 -13.98
CA PRO A 142 16.19 10.82 -14.97
C PRO A 142 17.62 11.03 -15.50
N GLY A 143 18.52 11.59 -14.67
CA GLY A 143 19.95 11.70 -14.96
C GLY A 143 20.63 10.33 -14.96
N ARG A 144 21.93 10.26 -14.69
CA ARG A 144 22.70 9.01 -14.78
C ARG A 144 22.06 7.82 -14.05
N VAL A 145 21.61 8.01 -12.81
CA VAL A 145 21.01 6.92 -12.01
C VAL A 145 19.59 6.61 -12.47
N GLY A 146 18.75 7.63 -12.65
CA GLY A 146 17.37 7.43 -13.11
C GLY A 146 17.30 6.79 -14.50
N ALA A 147 18.16 7.19 -15.44
CA ALA A 147 18.24 6.57 -16.76
C ALA A 147 18.70 5.11 -16.70
N ALA A 148 19.68 4.79 -15.84
CA ALA A 148 20.12 3.41 -15.63
C ALA A 148 18.99 2.54 -15.03
N LEU A 149 18.22 3.09 -14.07
CA LEU A 149 17.05 2.41 -13.51
C LEU A 149 15.97 2.16 -14.57
N LEU A 150 15.66 3.16 -15.41
CA LEU A 150 14.70 2.99 -16.50
C LEU A 150 15.17 1.93 -17.51
N ALA A 151 16.46 1.91 -17.86
CA ALA A 151 17.03 0.88 -18.72
C ALA A 151 16.92 -0.53 -18.10
N GLN A 152 17.17 -0.67 -16.79
CA GLN A 152 16.96 -1.93 -16.08
C GLN A 152 15.48 -2.36 -16.08
N ILE A 153 14.56 -1.42 -15.88
CA ILE A 153 13.12 -1.71 -15.95
C ILE A 153 12.75 -2.26 -17.33
N VAL A 154 13.25 -1.66 -18.42
CA VAL A 154 13.04 -2.17 -19.79
C VAL A 154 13.61 -3.58 -19.95
N ALA A 155 14.87 -3.77 -19.57
CA ALA A 155 15.57 -5.05 -19.74
C ALA A 155 14.89 -6.22 -18.98
N HIS A 156 14.26 -5.93 -17.83
CA HIS A 156 13.63 -6.94 -16.98
C HIS A 156 12.11 -6.99 -17.09
N GLN A 157 11.46 -6.13 -17.90
CA GLN A 157 10.00 -6.03 -17.93
C GLN A 157 9.31 -7.36 -18.26
N ALA A 158 9.81 -8.11 -19.24
CA ALA A 158 9.27 -9.42 -19.59
C ALA A 158 9.37 -10.41 -18.42
N THR A 159 10.54 -10.48 -17.78
CA THR A 159 10.76 -11.36 -16.61
C THR A 159 9.86 -10.98 -15.43
N LEU A 160 9.74 -9.69 -15.13
CA LEU A 160 8.86 -9.21 -14.05
C LEU A 160 7.39 -9.56 -14.34
N ARG A 161 6.94 -9.45 -15.59
CA ARG A 161 5.57 -9.79 -15.97
C ARG A 161 5.29 -11.29 -15.93
N GLU A 162 6.22 -12.10 -16.43
CA GLU A 162 6.05 -13.55 -16.54
C GLU A 162 6.23 -14.27 -15.21
N LYS A 163 7.33 -13.99 -14.50
CA LYS A 163 7.72 -14.70 -13.27
C LYS A 163 7.10 -14.07 -12.03
N GLU A 164 7.18 -12.75 -11.90
CA GLU A 164 6.75 -12.03 -10.69
C GLU A 164 5.31 -11.50 -10.76
N ARG A 165 4.65 -11.68 -11.93
CA ARG A 165 3.33 -11.12 -12.23
C ARG A 165 3.26 -9.62 -11.90
N LEU A 166 4.31 -8.88 -12.22
CA LEU A 166 4.47 -7.45 -11.92
C LEU A 166 4.61 -6.65 -13.21
N ASP A 167 3.81 -5.60 -13.36
CA ASP A 167 3.89 -4.64 -14.45
C ASP A 167 4.31 -3.28 -13.90
N LEU A 168 5.57 -2.91 -14.11
CA LEU A 168 6.07 -1.58 -13.75
C LEU A 168 5.68 -0.60 -14.86
N ARG A 169 4.86 0.40 -14.51
CA ARG A 169 4.34 1.40 -15.45
C ARG A 169 4.83 2.77 -15.06
N LEU A 170 5.64 3.40 -15.90
CA LEU A 170 6.05 4.78 -15.71
C LEU A 170 4.88 5.71 -16.04
N VAL A 171 4.44 6.50 -15.08
CA VAL A 171 3.27 7.40 -15.21
C VAL A 171 3.68 8.86 -15.18
N GLY A 172 4.80 9.19 -14.54
CA GLY A 172 5.34 10.55 -14.56
C GLY A 172 6.86 10.56 -14.54
N VAL A 173 7.45 11.53 -15.24
CA VAL A 173 8.89 11.80 -15.24
C VAL A 173 9.12 13.30 -15.11
N ALA A 174 10.05 13.72 -14.26
CA ALA A 174 10.47 15.11 -14.16
C ALA A 174 11.98 15.29 -13.98
N ASP A 175 12.53 16.34 -14.58
CA ASP A 175 13.86 16.89 -14.26
C ASP A 175 13.72 18.20 -13.45
N SER A 176 14.81 18.95 -13.29
CA SER A 176 14.81 20.21 -12.55
C SER A 176 14.06 21.36 -13.23
N ARG A 177 13.59 21.19 -14.48
CA ARG A 177 12.98 22.25 -15.29
C ARG A 177 11.59 21.89 -15.77
N ARG A 178 11.35 20.62 -16.09
CA ARG A 178 10.15 20.15 -16.77
C ARG A 178 9.65 18.84 -16.17
N GLY A 179 8.35 18.61 -16.29
CA GLY A 179 7.69 17.37 -15.95
C GLY A 179 6.68 16.95 -17.02
N CYS A 180 6.46 15.66 -17.14
CA CYS A 180 5.39 15.11 -17.94
C CYS A 180 4.69 13.97 -17.20
N PHE A 181 3.42 13.78 -17.52
CA PHE A 181 2.59 12.68 -17.04
C PHE A 181 1.97 11.96 -18.24
N ASP A 182 1.69 10.68 -18.08
CA ASP A 182 0.96 9.89 -19.07
C ASP A 182 -0.43 10.49 -19.30
N GLN A 183 -0.76 10.70 -20.59
CA GLN A 183 -2.07 11.16 -21.05
C GLN A 183 -2.88 10.03 -21.69
N SER A 184 -2.23 8.91 -22.02
CA SER A 184 -2.81 7.82 -22.80
C SER A 184 -3.45 6.71 -21.95
N GLY A 185 -3.16 6.68 -20.65
CA GLY A 185 -3.53 5.60 -19.72
C GLY A 185 -2.67 4.33 -19.85
N ARG A 186 -1.71 4.30 -20.79
CA ARG A 186 -0.82 3.15 -21.05
C ARG A 186 0.54 3.25 -20.37
N GLY A 187 0.86 4.40 -19.79
CA GLY A 187 2.18 4.75 -19.27
C GLY A 187 3.09 5.37 -20.33
N ILE A 188 4.11 6.08 -19.85
CA ILE A 188 5.25 6.56 -20.62
C ILE A 188 6.16 5.37 -20.91
N ASP A 189 6.57 5.20 -22.17
CA ASP A 189 7.56 4.19 -22.54
C ASP A 189 8.91 4.48 -21.86
N PRO A 190 9.40 3.60 -20.96
CA PRO A 190 10.68 3.81 -20.28
C PRO A 190 11.90 3.81 -21.21
N SER A 191 11.78 3.35 -22.46
CA SER A 191 12.84 3.44 -23.46
C SER A 191 12.86 4.77 -24.22
N ALA A 192 11.73 5.50 -24.23
CA ALA A 192 11.54 6.75 -24.96
C ALA A 192 11.20 7.93 -24.04
N TRP A 193 11.54 7.84 -22.76
CA TRP A 193 11.21 8.86 -21.75
C TRP A 193 11.79 10.25 -22.07
N GLN A 194 12.95 10.31 -22.74
CA GLN A 194 13.58 11.58 -23.14
C GLN A 194 12.67 12.40 -24.06
N GLY A 195 12.03 11.73 -25.03
CA GLY A 195 11.10 12.37 -25.96
C GLY A 195 9.86 12.88 -25.24
N ALA A 196 9.31 12.06 -24.34
CA ALA A 196 8.16 12.47 -23.51
C ALA A 196 8.49 13.66 -22.60
N LEU A 197 9.68 13.69 -22.00
CA LEU A 197 10.11 14.79 -21.14
C LEU A 197 10.43 16.07 -21.92
N ALA A 198 10.98 15.95 -23.14
CA ALA A 198 11.24 17.09 -24.01
C ALA A 198 9.93 17.84 -24.37
N GLN A 199 8.84 17.10 -24.53
CA GLN A 199 7.48 17.61 -24.73
C GLN A 199 6.77 17.98 -23.41
N GLY A 200 7.42 17.75 -22.27
CA GLY A 200 6.92 18.09 -20.96
C GLY A 200 6.79 19.61 -20.74
N VAL A 201 5.99 19.97 -19.75
CA VAL A 201 5.75 21.36 -19.38
C VAL A 201 6.72 21.82 -18.29
N PRO A 202 7.10 23.10 -18.23
CA PRO A 202 7.80 23.65 -17.08
C PRO A 202 7.05 23.34 -15.78
N MET A 203 7.73 22.76 -14.79
CA MET A 203 7.06 22.25 -13.60
C MET A 203 8.00 22.29 -12.39
N THR A 204 7.49 22.79 -11.27
CA THR A 204 8.15 22.73 -9.96
C THR A 204 7.95 21.35 -9.32
N ILE A 205 8.78 20.99 -8.34
CA ILE A 205 8.59 19.73 -7.61
C ILE A 205 7.20 19.66 -6.93
N ASP A 206 6.72 20.75 -6.35
CA ASP A 206 5.41 20.76 -5.66
C ASP A 206 4.27 20.47 -6.66
N ALA A 207 4.25 21.16 -7.81
CA ALA A 207 3.32 20.85 -8.90
C ALA A 207 3.43 19.40 -9.42
N PHE A 208 4.63 18.81 -9.44
CA PHE A 208 4.79 17.40 -9.81
C PHE A 208 4.21 16.47 -8.74
N VAL A 209 4.43 16.76 -7.46
CA VAL A 209 3.87 15.98 -6.35
C VAL A 209 2.34 16.05 -6.34
N GLU A 210 1.76 17.23 -6.57
CA GLU A 210 0.32 17.40 -6.72
C GLU A 210 -0.24 16.63 -7.94
N GLY A 211 0.42 16.76 -9.09
CA GLY A 211 0.05 16.06 -10.31
C GLY A 211 0.16 14.53 -10.18
N MET A 212 1.15 14.06 -9.42
CA MET A 212 1.31 12.66 -9.04
C MET A 212 0.19 12.21 -8.12
N ALA A 213 -0.11 12.94 -7.05
CA ALA A 213 -1.14 12.58 -6.08
C ALA A 213 -2.52 12.41 -6.75
N ALA A 214 -2.85 13.28 -7.70
CA ALA A 214 -4.09 13.18 -8.49
C ALA A 214 -4.18 11.93 -9.39
N ARG A 215 -3.06 11.26 -9.66
CA ARG A 215 -2.94 10.08 -10.55
C ARG A 215 -2.50 8.82 -9.81
N ALA A 216 -2.22 8.94 -8.52
CA ALA A 216 -1.73 7.84 -7.71
C ALA A 216 -2.85 6.80 -7.52
N VAL A 217 -2.47 5.54 -7.66
CA VAL A 217 -3.32 4.38 -7.37
C VAL A 217 -2.68 3.58 -6.23
N PRO A 218 -3.42 2.70 -5.54
CA PRO A 218 -2.85 1.83 -4.52
C PRO A 218 -1.63 1.06 -5.05
N GLY A 219 -0.50 1.17 -4.34
CA GLY A 219 0.77 0.57 -4.75
C GLY A 219 1.63 1.45 -5.66
N SER A 220 1.33 2.75 -5.80
CA SER A 220 2.20 3.69 -6.50
C SER A 220 3.54 3.90 -5.79
N ILE A 221 4.59 4.15 -6.57
CA ILE A 221 5.96 4.36 -6.09
C ILE A 221 6.51 5.67 -6.68
N PHE A 222 6.99 6.53 -5.80
CA PHE A 222 7.81 7.68 -6.12
C PHE A 222 9.30 7.31 -6.08
N LEU A 223 10.01 7.63 -7.16
CA LEU A 223 11.42 7.34 -7.38
C LEU A 223 12.19 8.66 -7.41
N ASP A 224 12.92 8.98 -6.34
CA ASP A 224 13.81 10.15 -6.32
C ASP A 224 15.25 9.75 -6.65
N CYS A 225 15.65 9.98 -7.89
CA CYS A 225 17.00 9.79 -8.38
C CYS A 225 17.80 11.11 -8.46
N THR A 226 17.40 12.13 -7.71
CA THR A 226 18.10 13.41 -7.60
C THR A 226 19.13 13.42 -6.46
N ALA A 227 19.86 14.53 -6.36
CA ALA A 227 20.65 14.89 -5.20
C ALA A 227 20.13 16.19 -4.57
N SER A 228 18.81 16.33 -4.45
CA SER A 228 18.14 17.56 -4.00
C SER A 228 17.53 17.42 -2.60
N ASP A 229 17.77 18.38 -1.71
CA ASP A 229 17.04 18.46 -0.44
C ASP A 229 15.59 18.89 -0.65
N GLU A 230 15.33 19.75 -1.64
CA GLU A 230 13.99 20.25 -1.94
C GLU A 230 13.03 19.12 -2.28
N VAL A 231 13.49 18.10 -3.01
CA VAL A 231 12.72 16.88 -3.33
C VAL A 231 12.54 16.01 -2.08
N ALA A 232 13.61 15.83 -1.29
CA ALA A 232 13.57 15.05 -0.05
C ALA A 232 12.62 15.63 1.00
N ASP A 233 12.46 16.95 1.05
CA ASP A 233 11.54 17.64 1.96
C ASP A 233 10.06 17.31 1.70
N ARG A 234 9.72 16.79 0.52
CA ARG A 234 8.34 16.44 0.15
C ARG A 234 8.00 14.99 0.47
N TYR A 235 8.96 14.19 0.90
CA TYR A 235 8.73 12.78 1.22
C TYR A 235 7.65 12.55 2.27
N PRO A 236 7.57 13.33 3.38
CA PRO A 236 6.49 13.16 4.35
C PRO A 236 5.11 13.30 3.68
N THR A 237 4.92 14.34 2.85
CA THR A 237 3.67 14.56 2.11
C THR A 237 3.36 13.43 1.13
N ILE A 238 4.38 12.94 0.40
CA ILE A 238 4.22 11.84 -0.55
C ILE A 238 3.80 10.55 0.17
N LEU A 239 4.47 10.23 1.29
CA LEU A 239 4.17 9.05 2.10
C LEU A 239 2.79 9.16 2.75
N GLU A 240 2.39 10.35 3.21
CA GLU A 240 1.05 10.61 3.75
C GLU A 240 -0.05 10.32 2.73
N GLY A 241 0.21 10.60 1.45
CA GLY A 241 -0.69 10.28 0.33
C GLY A 241 -0.77 8.80 -0.03
N GLY A 242 -0.15 7.90 0.75
CA GLY A 242 -0.17 6.45 0.49
C GLY A 242 0.74 6.01 -0.67
N ILE A 243 1.77 6.80 -0.99
CA ILE A 243 2.73 6.51 -2.06
C ILE A 243 4.07 6.08 -1.44
N SER A 244 4.61 4.93 -1.88
CA SER A 244 5.92 4.48 -1.40
C SER A 244 7.05 5.31 -2.00
N VAL A 245 8.13 5.54 -1.25
CA VAL A 245 9.32 6.27 -1.71
C VAL A 245 10.52 5.33 -1.80
N VAL A 246 11.18 5.31 -2.96
CA VAL A 246 12.45 4.62 -3.18
C VAL A 246 13.47 5.63 -3.69
N THR A 247 14.65 5.69 -3.07
CA THR A 247 15.60 6.76 -3.38
C THR A 247 17.08 6.38 -3.20
N PRO A 248 17.94 6.67 -4.18
CA PRO A 248 19.40 6.82 -4.01
C PRO A 248 19.84 8.21 -3.47
N ASN A 249 18.91 9.12 -3.19
CA ASN A 249 19.23 10.45 -2.67
C ASN A 249 19.70 10.34 -1.22
N LYS A 250 21.01 10.43 -1.03
CA LYS A 250 21.66 10.36 0.29
C LYS A 250 21.14 11.44 1.23
N ARG A 251 20.81 12.62 0.72
CA ARG A 251 20.33 13.75 1.52
C ARG A 251 19.04 13.40 2.29
N ALA A 252 18.21 12.51 1.75
CA ALA A 252 16.99 12.08 2.43
C ALA A 252 17.26 11.23 3.69
N ALA A 253 18.30 10.37 3.66
CA ALA A 253 18.61 9.46 4.78
C ALA A 253 19.72 9.97 5.70
N SER A 254 20.58 10.86 5.22
CA SER A 254 21.68 11.48 5.98
C SER A 254 21.44 12.96 6.28
N GLY A 255 20.24 13.47 6.00
CA GLY A 255 19.83 14.84 6.31
C GLY A 255 19.33 14.98 7.75
N PRO A 256 18.50 16.01 8.03
CA PRO A 256 17.99 16.25 9.38
C PRO A 256 17.25 15.02 9.95
N TYR A 257 17.65 14.59 11.14
CA TYR A 257 17.04 13.45 11.83
C TYR A 257 15.50 13.55 11.97
N PRO A 258 14.91 14.73 12.27
CA PRO A 258 13.45 14.87 12.33
C PRO A 258 12.75 14.50 11.02
N ARG A 259 13.31 14.89 9.86
CA ARG A 259 12.76 14.56 8.53
C ARG A 259 12.78 13.06 8.30
N TRP A 260 13.92 12.42 8.54
CA TRP A 260 14.04 10.97 8.39
C TRP A 260 13.07 10.21 9.30
N ARG A 261 12.96 10.62 10.57
CA ARG A 261 12.03 10.03 11.54
C ARG A 261 10.57 10.20 11.10
N ALA A 262 10.20 11.38 10.61
CA ALA A 262 8.87 11.65 10.08
C ALA A 262 8.54 10.74 8.89
N CYS A 263 9.46 10.56 7.94
CA CYS A 263 9.27 9.64 6.82
C CYS A 263 9.07 8.19 7.30
N ARG A 264 9.90 7.72 8.24
CA ARG A 264 9.77 6.38 8.82
C ARG A 264 8.41 6.13 9.47
N GLN A 265 8.00 7.04 10.35
CA GLN A 265 6.74 6.93 11.07
C GLN A 265 5.53 7.04 10.15
N THR A 266 5.58 7.94 9.16
CA THR A 266 4.50 8.11 8.18
C THR A 266 4.37 6.88 7.29
N ALA A 267 5.50 6.31 6.84
CA ALA A 267 5.51 5.08 6.05
C ALA A 267 4.88 3.91 6.82
N GLU A 268 5.24 3.73 8.09
CA GLU A 268 4.68 2.70 8.96
C GLU A 268 3.18 2.92 9.20
N ARG A 269 2.75 4.14 9.51
CA ARG A 269 1.34 4.49 9.74
C ARG A 269 0.47 4.26 8.49
N GLN A 270 0.95 4.66 7.32
CA GLN A 270 0.22 4.54 6.06
C GLN A 270 0.35 3.16 5.41
N GLY A 271 1.17 2.27 5.97
CA GLY A 271 1.41 0.94 5.40
C GLY A 271 2.15 0.97 4.05
N VAL A 272 2.99 1.98 3.83
CA VAL A 272 3.79 2.16 2.61
C VAL A 272 5.28 2.00 2.89
N ALA A 273 6.10 1.89 1.85
CA ALA A 273 7.54 1.66 1.99
C ALA A 273 8.34 2.96 1.83
N PHE A 274 9.32 3.15 2.71
CA PHE A 274 10.42 4.11 2.52
C PHE A 274 11.75 3.34 2.42
N ARG A 275 12.31 3.26 1.19
CA ARG A 275 13.51 2.47 0.88
C ARG A 275 14.63 3.35 0.33
N TYR A 276 15.85 3.07 0.78
CA TYR A 276 17.04 3.85 0.47
C TYR A 276 18.31 3.00 0.50
N GLU A 277 18.20 1.75 0.03
CA GLU A 277 19.27 0.74 0.04
C GLU A 277 20.58 1.29 -0.55
N THR A 278 20.44 1.94 -1.70
CA THR A 278 21.58 2.40 -2.51
C THR A 278 22.32 3.61 -1.93
N ASN A 279 21.87 4.15 -0.80
CA ASN A 279 22.56 5.24 -0.10
C ASN A 279 23.87 4.76 0.55
N VAL A 280 23.97 3.47 0.89
CA VAL A 280 25.15 2.86 1.54
C VAL A 280 25.59 1.66 0.72
N GLY A 281 26.86 1.62 0.31
CA GLY A 281 27.38 0.50 -0.49
C GLY A 281 26.90 0.44 -1.94
N ALA A 282 26.23 1.48 -2.45
CA ALA A 282 25.71 1.57 -3.81
C ALA A 282 24.80 0.37 -4.17
N GLY A 283 25.27 -0.60 -4.96
CA GLY A 283 24.49 -1.78 -5.33
C GLY A 283 24.52 -2.91 -4.30
N LEU A 284 25.33 -2.79 -3.24
CA LEU A 284 25.47 -3.84 -2.23
C LEU A 284 24.30 -3.80 -1.24
N PRO A 285 23.72 -4.95 -0.86
CA PRO A 285 22.53 -5.03 0.00
C PRO A 285 22.85 -4.80 1.49
N ILE A 286 23.59 -3.74 1.83
CA ILE A 286 24.11 -3.51 3.19
C ILE A 286 22.99 -3.25 4.18
N LEU A 287 22.07 -2.33 3.88
CA LEU A 287 21.03 -1.91 4.81
C LEU A 287 19.97 -3.00 4.97
N GLU A 288 19.60 -3.70 3.91
CA GLU A 288 18.68 -4.83 3.97
C GLU A 288 19.26 -5.98 4.79
N THR A 289 20.52 -6.36 4.57
CA THR A 289 21.19 -7.39 5.38
C THR A 289 21.20 -7.01 6.87
N LEU A 290 21.59 -5.78 7.21
CA LEU A 290 21.61 -5.33 8.61
C LEU A 290 20.21 -5.31 9.23
N ARG A 291 19.19 -4.89 8.50
CA ARG A 291 17.80 -4.91 8.98
C ARG A 291 17.31 -6.33 9.24
N ASN A 292 17.66 -7.27 8.38
CA ASN A 292 17.26 -8.66 8.53
C ASN A 292 17.91 -9.29 9.77
N LEU A 293 19.19 -9.01 10.02
CA LEU A 293 19.90 -9.46 11.24
C LEU A 293 19.27 -8.89 12.52
N LEU A 294 19.01 -7.59 12.54
CA LEU A 294 18.33 -6.96 13.68
C LEU A 294 16.92 -7.54 13.90
N ALA A 295 16.20 -7.83 12.82
CA ALA A 295 14.87 -8.43 12.89
C ALA A 295 14.88 -9.90 13.35
N SER A 296 15.97 -10.65 13.10
CA SER A 296 16.17 -12.00 13.66
C SER A 296 16.61 -12.01 15.13
N GLY A 297 16.86 -10.84 15.72
CA GLY A 297 17.27 -10.69 17.11
C GLY A 297 18.77 -10.59 17.32
N ASP A 298 19.56 -10.45 16.25
CA ASP A 298 20.99 -10.22 16.35
C ASP A 298 21.30 -8.81 16.86
N GLU A 299 22.41 -8.67 17.58
CA GLU A 299 22.92 -7.39 18.04
C GLU A 299 24.14 -6.96 17.20
N ILE A 300 24.11 -5.74 16.66
CA ILE A 300 25.24 -5.20 15.91
C ILE A 300 26.28 -4.67 16.90
N LEU A 301 27.38 -5.40 17.05
CA LEU A 301 28.50 -4.98 17.92
C LEU A 301 29.37 -3.90 17.27
N ARG A 302 29.63 -4.01 15.96
CA ARG A 302 30.52 -3.10 15.23
C ARG A 302 30.24 -3.12 13.73
N ILE A 303 30.33 -1.97 13.08
CA ILE A 303 30.30 -1.83 11.62
C ILE A 303 31.60 -1.17 11.19
N GLU A 304 32.37 -1.86 10.35
CA GLU A 304 33.60 -1.35 9.73
C GLU A 304 33.50 -1.49 8.22
N GLY A 305 33.91 -0.44 7.49
CA GLY A 305 33.90 -0.51 6.04
C GLY A 305 34.50 0.72 5.39
N VAL A 306 34.98 0.55 4.16
CA VAL A 306 35.46 1.63 3.31
C VAL A 306 34.35 2.00 2.33
N LEU A 307 33.67 3.11 2.60
CA LEU A 307 32.42 3.49 1.92
C LEU A 307 32.57 4.67 0.94
N SER A 308 33.82 5.08 0.63
CA SER A 308 34.12 6.16 -0.30
C SER A 308 34.99 5.70 -1.45
N GLY A 309 34.38 5.48 -2.62
CA GLY A 309 35.09 5.06 -3.82
C GLY A 309 36.18 6.04 -4.26
N THR A 310 35.93 7.35 -4.16
CA THR A 310 36.93 8.38 -4.51
C THR A 310 38.12 8.35 -3.56
N LEU A 311 37.91 8.27 -2.24
CA LEU A 311 39.03 8.20 -1.30
C LEU A 311 39.79 6.89 -1.44
N SER A 312 39.10 5.76 -1.62
CA SER A 312 39.76 4.48 -1.92
C SER A 312 40.62 4.57 -3.16
N TYR A 313 40.10 5.14 -4.25
CA TYR A 313 40.86 5.31 -5.49
C TYR A 313 42.08 6.21 -5.27
N LEU A 314 41.90 7.37 -4.63
CA LEU A 314 42.99 8.31 -4.38
C LEU A 314 44.11 7.67 -3.54
N PHE A 315 43.76 7.00 -2.44
CA PHE A 315 44.75 6.40 -1.53
C PHE A 315 45.36 5.10 -2.07
N ASN A 316 44.63 4.32 -2.88
CA ASN A 316 45.20 3.14 -3.54
C ASN A 316 46.11 3.50 -4.72
N THR A 317 45.86 4.65 -5.36
CA THR A 317 46.64 5.12 -6.52
C THR A 317 47.83 5.98 -6.08
N PHE A 318 47.80 6.53 -4.86
CA PHE A 318 48.90 7.31 -4.30
C PHE A 318 50.07 6.40 -3.92
N SER A 319 51.14 6.43 -4.74
CA SER A 319 52.37 5.69 -4.52
C SER A 319 53.53 6.59 -4.06
N ALA A 320 54.51 6.00 -3.38
CA ALA A 320 55.71 6.71 -2.94
C ALA A 320 56.46 7.29 -4.14
N GLY A 321 56.60 8.62 -4.19
CA GLY A 321 57.28 9.36 -5.25
C GLY A 321 56.36 10.21 -6.17
N GLY A 322 55.04 10.02 -6.12
CA GLY A 322 54.07 10.84 -6.86
C GLY A 322 53.53 12.03 -6.06
N ARG A 323 53.16 13.13 -6.73
CA ARG A 323 52.49 14.26 -6.06
C ARG A 323 50.97 14.01 -5.98
N PHE A 324 50.38 14.17 -4.79
CA PHE A 324 48.96 13.93 -4.55
C PHE A 324 48.03 14.69 -5.51
N HIS A 325 48.39 15.93 -5.88
CA HIS A 325 47.60 16.76 -6.80
C HIS A 325 47.44 16.16 -8.21
N GLU A 326 48.37 15.30 -8.65
CA GLU A 326 48.32 14.65 -9.97
C GLU A 326 47.29 13.51 -9.97
N VAL A 327 47.24 12.74 -8.89
CA VAL A 327 46.23 11.69 -8.69
C VAL A 327 44.84 12.30 -8.58
N LEU A 328 44.71 13.44 -7.89
CA LEU A 328 43.45 14.18 -7.79
C LEU A 328 42.95 14.66 -9.16
N ARG A 329 43.82 15.24 -10.00
CA ARG A 329 43.46 15.65 -11.37
C ARG A 329 42.99 14.45 -12.21
N ARG A 330 43.63 13.30 -12.09
CA ARG A 330 43.20 12.07 -12.81
C ARG A 330 41.85 11.55 -12.33
N ALA A 331 41.53 11.70 -11.05
CA ALA A 331 40.23 11.30 -10.50
C ALA A 331 39.07 12.25 -10.88
N GLN A 332 39.40 13.46 -11.36
CA GLN A 332 38.42 14.49 -11.79
C GLN A 332 38.16 14.48 -13.31
N ALA A 333 39.05 13.87 -14.09
CA ALA A 333 38.94 13.71 -15.55
C ALA A 333 38.01 12.53 -15.90
#